data_AF-A0A498SKK0-F1
#
_entry.id   AF-A0A498SKK0-F1
#
_cell.length_a   1.000
_cell.length_b   1.000
_cell.length_c   1.000
_cell.angle_alpha   90.00
_cell.angle_beta   90.00
_cell.angle_gamma   90.00
#
_symmetry.space_group_name_H-M   'P 1'
#
loop_
_entity.id
_entity.type
_entity.pdbx_description
1 polymer ?
#
loop_
_entity_poly.entity_id
_entity_poly.type
_entity_poly.pdbx_seq_one_letter_code
_entity_poly.pdbx_strand_id
1 'polypeptide(L)'
;MDVPPVMDSTLPPPGWVRIELEPVNIPLEHDDSILLSAIQSVIPGAHGLYYKDEDRKKALKYNGATGCILKGPAGWNSKPIYVVLAHGCRHFNNIGTAGQYDVATERFEKTVNLIQRMLADQWMPSHLYRKDASIGSVDCKYGGNRLLSHDAQIANESDCKARTDEEERGNGSFIAGNCSKTSIDIQKPQAEDDIPKQSDLRMETSKYNTGKEEGTGNEDIFEKLKRQKERAEYQLIEKGKKMNYLKQIISDLESKLSEHKRHFDATQDRVKDLEIMLDEERNKAQSLANLNAELNTKFESLSLDRQPEIGYDRLQQWSNEAIDEKNYEIDRMNKQINDLKWSLGEHKQWLEDANDRTNHLENVCKEKDYVINDLTNKLRDFEHRLFDASAFQSTEKLDSLINDLRKEIDEKNNYIEQLEKAKNDAQWYLGEHQCWLQDANARIGILENEKLKGWRKVHELEEMLNQGGNGDYSEMKAKMEELQQKTEDKKYECDKLNEEKDEMKVSLEKYKVWLEDAEK
;
A
#
# COMPACT_ATOMS: atom_id res chain seq x y z
N MET A 1 66.26 24.89 45.66
CA MET A 1 65.78 24.16 44.46
C MET A 1 64.50 23.50 44.90
N ASP A 2 63.43 24.28 44.96
CA ASP A 2 62.14 23.81 45.46
C ASP A 2 61.28 23.40 44.28
N VAL A 3 61.03 22.10 44.22
CA VAL A 3 60.11 21.46 43.29
C VAL A 3 58.69 21.88 43.67
N PRO A 4 57.89 22.47 42.77
CA PRO A 4 56.51 22.81 43.10
C PRO A 4 55.69 21.53 43.31
N PRO A 5 54.73 21.53 44.26
CA PRO A 5 54.00 20.34 44.62
C PRO A 5 53.07 19.91 43.49
N VAL A 6 52.96 18.59 43.33
CA VAL A 6 52.01 17.91 42.45
C VAL A 6 50.61 18.41 42.75
N MET A 7 50.01 19.11 41.77
CA MET A 7 48.62 19.56 41.84
C MET A 7 47.71 18.33 41.86
N ASP A 8 47.13 18.06 43.03
CA ASP A 8 46.06 17.09 43.22
C ASP A 8 44.87 17.47 42.32
N SER A 9 44.57 16.62 41.34
CA SER A 9 43.67 16.91 40.20
C SER A 9 42.17 16.83 40.56
N THR A 10 41.85 16.97 41.84
CA THR A 10 40.53 16.64 42.40
C THR A 10 39.60 17.85 42.48
N LEU A 11 40.11 19.08 42.53
CA LEU A 11 39.27 20.29 42.58
C LEU A 11 38.93 20.81 41.17
N PRO A 12 37.64 21.09 40.86
CA PRO A 12 37.27 21.70 39.59
C PRO A 12 37.82 23.13 39.49
N PRO A 13 38.11 23.64 38.28
CA PRO A 13 38.57 25.02 38.09
C PRO A 13 37.55 26.03 38.67
N PRO A 14 37.99 27.25 39.05
CA PRO A 14 37.07 28.29 39.50
C PRO A 14 35.94 28.52 38.48
N GLY A 15 34.68 28.50 38.94
CA GLY A 15 33.49 28.60 38.08
C GLY A 15 32.94 27.27 37.55
N TRP A 16 33.54 26.13 37.89
CA TRP A 16 33.06 24.80 37.51
C TRP A 16 32.60 24.00 38.72
N VAL A 17 31.48 23.30 38.57
CA VAL A 17 30.97 22.35 39.57
C VAL A 17 31.19 20.93 39.07
N ARG A 18 31.70 20.06 39.96
CA ARG A 18 31.80 18.62 39.68
C ARG A 18 30.47 17.98 40.04
N ILE A 19 29.81 17.39 39.06
CA ILE A 19 28.59 16.60 39.24
C ILE A 19 28.97 15.14 38.98
N GLU A 20 28.74 14.28 39.97
CA GLU A 20 28.97 12.85 39.86
C GLU A 20 27.62 12.15 39.62
N LEU A 21 27.62 11.18 38.71
CA LEU A 21 26.45 10.34 38.43
C LEU A 21 26.58 9.03 39.19
N GLU A 22 25.47 8.53 39.71
CA GLU A 22 25.42 7.21 40.34
C GLU A 22 25.78 6.12 39.31
N PRO A 23 26.57 5.09 39.69
CA PRO A 23 26.89 3.99 38.77
C PRO A 23 25.64 3.28 38.29
N VAL A 24 25.57 3.01 36.98
CA VAL A 24 24.44 2.31 36.36
C VAL A 24 24.85 0.92 35.88
N ASN A 25 23.99 -0.07 36.11
CA ASN A 25 24.18 -1.44 35.65
C ASN A 25 23.76 -1.57 34.19
N ILE A 26 24.65 -2.08 33.34
CA ILE A 26 24.39 -2.33 31.92
C ILE A 26 24.38 -3.86 31.69
N PRO A 27 23.37 -4.41 30.98
CA PRO A 27 23.33 -5.84 30.67
C PRO A 27 24.50 -6.24 29.76
N LEU A 28 25.04 -7.44 30.01
CA LEU A 28 26.04 -8.08 29.17
C LEU A 28 25.37 -8.94 28.10
N GLU A 29 25.97 -8.99 26.92
CA GLU A 29 25.63 -9.93 25.87
C GLU A 29 26.15 -11.34 26.18
N HIS A 30 25.73 -12.33 25.40
CA HIS A 30 26.06 -13.75 25.61
C HIS A 30 27.57 -14.06 25.53
N ASP A 31 28.36 -13.16 24.94
CA ASP A 31 29.81 -13.26 24.75
C ASP A 31 30.62 -12.43 25.77
N ASP A 32 29.99 -12.01 26.88
CA ASP A 32 30.53 -11.05 27.85
C ASP A 32 30.91 -9.69 27.23
N SER A 33 30.33 -9.31 26.09
CA SER A 33 30.51 -7.97 25.52
C SER A 33 29.37 -7.03 25.96
N ILE A 34 29.59 -5.73 25.82
CA ILE A 34 28.53 -4.73 26.06
C ILE A 34 28.17 -4.10 24.72
N LEU A 35 26.89 -4.10 24.38
CA LEU A 35 26.41 -3.40 23.18
C LEU A 35 26.43 -1.88 23.42
N LEU A 36 27.02 -1.11 22.49
CA LEU A 36 27.10 0.35 22.64
C LEU A 36 25.72 1.01 22.72
N SER A 37 24.73 0.48 22.00
CA SER A 37 23.35 0.99 22.04
C SER A 37 22.68 0.78 23.40
N ALA A 38 23.03 -0.29 24.14
CA ALA A 38 22.54 -0.51 25.50
C ALA A 38 23.10 0.52 26.49
N ILE A 39 24.30 1.06 26.23
CA ILE A 39 24.85 2.16 27.01
C ILE A 39 24.18 3.48 26.62
N GLN A 40 23.96 3.70 25.33
CA GLN A 40 23.35 4.93 24.81
C GLN A 40 21.88 5.10 25.21
N SER A 41 21.15 4.01 25.44
CA SER A 41 19.77 4.06 25.95
C SER A 41 19.70 4.56 27.40
N VAL A 42 20.72 4.24 28.20
CA VAL A 42 20.82 4.63 29.61
C VAL A 42 21.51 5.99 29.76
N ILE A 43 22.53 6.25 28.95
CA ILE A 43 23.33 7.46 28.97
C ILE A 43 23.34 8.05 27.55
N PRO A 44 22.36 8.92 27.23
CA PRO A 44 22.31 9.60 25.95
C PRO A 44 23.60 10.39 25.69
N GLY A 45 24.14 10.27 24.48
CA GLY A 45 25.41 10.91 24.12
C GLY A 45 26.66 10.12 24.55
N ALA A 46 26.53 8.88 25.03
CA ALA A 46 27.67 7.97 25.20
C ALA A 46 28.30 7.57 23.85
N HIS A 47 29.62 7.67 23.74
CA HIS A 47 30.39 7.38 22.51
C HIS A 47 31.55 6.41 22.73
N GLY A 48 31.87 6.07 23.98
CA GLY A 48 32.89 5.09 24.28
C GLY A 48 33.01 4.84 25.77
N LEU A 49 33.78 3.83 26.13
CA LEU A 49 34.09 3.50 27.52
C LEU A 49 35.59 3.53 27.76
N TYR A 50 35.99 3.93 28.97
CA TYR A 50 37.39 3.89 29.40
C TYR A 50 37.48 3.50 30.88
N TYR A 51 38.63 2.96 31.27
CA TYR A 51 38.99 2.76 32.67
C TYR A 51 40.25 3.55 33.00
N LYS A 52 40.47 3.82 34.28
CA LYS A 52 41.69 4.48 34.75
C LYS A 52 42.68 3.43 35.24
N ASP A 53 43.93 3.54 34.80
CA ASP A 53 45.02 2.66 35.18
C ASP A 53 46.25 3.51 35.47
N GLU A 54 46.71 3.53 36.73
CA GLU A 54 47.85 4.37 37.17
C GLU A 54 47.70 5.84 36.69
N ASP A 55 46.53 6.45 36.95
CA ASP A 55 46.12 7.79 36.53
C ASP A 55 46.05 8.06 35.01
N ARG A 56 46.20 7.03 34.18
CA ARG A 56 46.01 7.12 32.72
C ARG A 56 44.66 6.58 32.30
N LYS A 57 43.98 7.32 31.42
CA LYS A 57 42.72 6.88 30.79
C LYS A 57 43.06 5.87 29.69
N LYS A 58 42.55 4.64 29.81
CA LYS A 58 42.66 3.59 28.79
C LYS A 58 41.29 3.28 28.21
N ALA A 59 41.14 3.50 26.91
CA ALA A 59 39.89 3.22 26.19
C ALA A 59 39.66 1.71 26.03
N LEU A 60 38.41 1.28 26.16
CA LEU A 60 38.00 -0.09 25.84
C LEU A 60 37.84 -0.26 24.32
N LYS A 61 38.11 -1.48 23.85
CA LYS A 61 38.12 -1.78 22.41
C LYS A 61 36.69 -1.90 21.88
N TYR A 62 36.36 -1.07 20.89
CA TYR A 62 35.09 -1.13 20.17
C TYR A 62 35.22 -1.99 18.90
N ASN A 63 34.26 -2.88 18.68
CA ASN A 63 34.16 -3.65 17.44
C ASN A 63 33.10 -3.01 16.52
N GLY A 64 33.55 -2.35 15.45
CA GLY A 64 32.67 -1.69 14.50
C GLY A 64 31.78 -2.63 13.68
N ALA A 65 32.12 -3.93 13.60
CA ALA A 65 31.30 -4.91 12.87
C ALA A 65 30.10 -5.40 13.67
N THR A 66 30.21 -5.48 15.00
CA THR A 66 29.15 -6.00 15.89
C THR A 66 28.49 -4.91 16.73
N GLY A 67 29.08 -3.71 16.81
CA GLY A 67 28.61 -2.65 17.69
C GLY A 67 28.92 -2.88 19.18
N CYS A 68 29.70 -3.92 19.49
CA CYS A 68 30.00 -4.30 20.87
C CYS A 68 31.34 -3.73 21.37
N ILE A 69 31.41 -3.47 22.67
CA ILE A 69 32.63 -3.12 23.40
C ILE A 69 33.12 -4.36 24.12
N LEU A 70 34.39 -4.70 23.90
CA LEU A 70 35.03 -5.87 24.46
C LEU A 70 35.59 -5.58 25.85
N LYS A 71 35.54 -6.59 26.73
CA LYS A 71 36.14 -6.52 28.06
C LYS A 71 37.65 -6.29 27.97
N GLY A 72 38.16 -5.44 28.85
CA GLY A 72 39.61 -5.24 28.99
C GLY A 72 40.29 -6.48 29.57
N PRO A 73 41.64 -6.54 29.60
CA PRO A 73 42.39 -7.69 30.12
C PRO A 73 42.05 -8.03 31.58
N ALA A 74 41.61 -7.05 32.36
CA ALA A 74 41.21 -7.21 33.76
C ALA A 74 39.73 -7.62 33.94
N GLY A 75 38.93 -7.68 32.86
CA GLY A 75 37.49 -7.91 32.96
C GLY A 75 36.69 -6.68 33.41
N TRP A 76 35.35 -6.81 33.45
CA TRP A 76 34.43 -5.70 33.71
C TRP A 76 34.44 -5.20 35.16
N ASN A 77 34.68 -6.11 36.12
CA ASN A 77 34.48 -5.82 37.55
C ASN A 77 35.76 -5.43 38.29
N SER A 78 36.92 -5.40 37.63
CA SER A 78 38.19 -5.13 38.31
C SER A 78 38.48 -3.65 38.50
N LYS A 79 37.91 -2.76 37.68
CA LYS A 79 38.11 -1.31 37.76
C LYS A 79 36.82 -0.58 37.40
N PRO A 80 36.55 0.59 38.01
CA PRO A 80 35.40 1.40 37.62
C PRO A 80 35.54 1.85 36.15
N ILE A 81 34.43 1.75 35.43
CA ILE A 81 34.36 2.06 34.00
C ILE A 81 33.62 3.38 33.85
N TYR A 82 34.21 4.26 33.05
CA TYR A 82 33.72 5.59 32.79
C TYR A 82 33.27 5.73 31.35
N VAL A 83 32.23 6.53 31.13
CA VAL A 83 31.69 6.81 29.80
C VAL A 83 32.36 8.05 29.22
N VAL A 84 32.73 7.97 27.94
CA VAL A 84 33.06 9.14 27.12
C VAL A 84 31.77 9.65 26.51
N LEU A 85 31.36 10.85 26.90
CA LEU A 85 30.29 11.57 26.23
C LEU A 85 30.90 12.34 25.06
N ALA A 86 30.43 12.16 23.83
CA ALA A 86 30.79 13.11 22.79
C ALA A 86 29.89 14.33 22.93
N HIS A 87 30.55 15.48 22.99
CA HIS A 87 29.91 16.81 23.00
C HIS A 87 28.98 17.05 24.20
N GLY A 88 29.59 17.25 25.38
CA GLY A 88 28.98 18.15 26.35
C GLY A 88 28.93 19.55 25.75
N CYS A 89 27.74 20.17 25.76
CA CYS A 89 27.45 21.56 25.42
C CYS A 89 28.67 22.47 25.23
N ARG A 90 29.07 22.68 23.97
CA ARG A 90 29.79 23.88 23.54
C ARG A 90 29.06 24.44 22.32
N HIS A 91 27.85 24.95 22.56
CA HIS A 91 27.46 26.18 21.89
C HIS A 91 28.13 27.33 22.64
N PHE A 92 28.45 28.39 21.91
CA PHE A 92 29.22 29.57 22.31
C PHE A 92 30.74 29.42 22.14
N ASN A 93 31.17 29.87 20.95
CA ASN A 93 32.49 30.37 20.59
C ASN A 93 33.58 29.33 20.24
N ASN A 94 33.49 28.71 19.06
CA ASN A 94 34.55 28.89 18.05
C ASN A 94 34.12 28.38 16.66
N ILE A 95 34.50 29.15 15.66
CA ILE A 95 34.37 28.91 14.22
C ILE A 95 35.12 27.60 13.87
N GLY A 96 34.43 26.61 13.28
CA GLY A 96 35.10 25.47 12.62
C GLY A 96 34.48 24.07 12.72
N THR A 97 33.35 23.87 13.42
CA THR A 97 32.84 22.50 13.73
C THR A 97 31.51 22.13 13.08
N ALA A 98 31.12 22.76 11.97
CA ALA A 98 29.95 22.32 11.19
C ALA A 98 30.20 20.99 10.45
N GLY A 99 31.45 20.69 10.07
CA GLY A 99 31.75 19.52 9.22
C GLY A 99 31.83 18.15 9.90
N GLN A 100 31.64 18.03 11.22
CA GLN A 100 31.78 16.74 11.90
C GLN A 100 30.52 15.86 11.84
N TYR A 101 29.33 16.47 11.80
CA TYR A 101 28.08 15.73 11.57
C TYR A 101 27.90 15.33 10.12
N ASP A 102 28.33 16.15 9.16
CA ASP A 102 28.33 15.79 7.75
C ASP A 102 29.24 14.58 7.49
N VAL A 103 30.44 14.56 8.08
CA VAL A 103 31.37 13.43 7.97
C VAL A 103 30.84 12.18 8.70
N ALA A 104 30.16 12.32 9.83
CA ALA A 104 29.53 11.19 10.52
C ALA A 104 28.34 10.62 9.74
N THR A 105 27.52 11.49 9.14
CA THR A 105 26.39 11.14 8.29
C THR A 105 26.86 10.46 7.01
N GLU A 106 27.89 11.00 6.36
CA GLU A 106 28.51 10.39 5.18
C GLU A 106 29.10 9.00 5.47
N ARG A 107 29.73 8.81 6.65
CA ARG A 107 30.22 7.49 7.09
C ARG A 107 29.09 6.52 7.36
N PHE A 108 27.99 6.98 7.96
CA PHE A 108 26.80 6.17 8.17
C PHE A 108 26.17 5.76 6.84
N GLU A 109 25.97 6.69 5.91
CA GLU A 109 25.45 6.44 4.57
C GLU A 109 26.35 5.49 3.77
N LYS A 110 27.68 5.64 3.85
CA LYS A 110 28.63 4.71 3.22
C LYS A 110 28.53 3.30 3.79
N THR A 111 28.29 3.17 5.09
CA THR A 111 28.13 1.88 5.77
C THR A 111 26.80 1.22 5.39
N VAL A 112 25.71 1.99 5.35
CA VAL A 112 24.38 1.52 4.90
C VAL A 112 24.42 1.07 3.45
N ASN A 113 25.04 1.86 2.56
CA ASN A 113 25.20 1.51 1.15
C ASN A 113 26.08 0.27 0.94
N LEU A 114 27.09 0.07 1.80
CA LEU A 114 27.92 -1.15 1.78
C LEU A 114 27.10 -2.38 2.21
N ILE A 115 26.31 -2.26 3.28
CA ILE A 115 25.43 -3.33 3.77
C ILE A 115 24.35 -3.67 2.73
N GLN A 116 23.73 -2.66 2.10
CA GLN A 116 22.77 -2.86 1.02
C GLN A 116 23.39 -3.58 -0.17
N ARG A 117 24.65 -3.26 -0.53
CA ARG A 117 25.37 -3.94 -1.60
C ARG A 117 25.70 -5.39 -1.27
N MET A 118 26.14 -5.65 -0.03
CA MET A 118 26.41 -7.02 0.44
C MET A 118 25.15 -7.88 0.48
N LEU A 119 24.00 -7.29 0.85
CA LEU A 119 22.70 -7.98 0.81
C LEU A 119 22.21 -8.21 -0.62
N ALA A 120 22.46 -7.27 -1.54
CA ALA A 120 22.12 -7.44 -2.95
C ALA A 120 22.96 -8.53 -3.63
N ASP A 121 24.25 -8.63 -3.30
CA ASP A 121 25.14 -9.68 -3.84
C ASP A 121 24.82 -11.08 -3.28
N GLN A 122 24.20 -11.17 -2.09
CA GLN A 122 23.78 -12.44 -1.49
C GLN A 122 22.51 -13.03 -2.15
N TRP A 123 21.77 -12.22 -2.92
CA TRP A 123 20.49 -12.59 -3.52
C TRP A 123 20.55 -12.90 -5.03
N MET A 124 21.75 -13.03 -5.60
CA MET A 124 21.92 -13.50 -6.98
C MET A 124 22.45 -14.95 -7.01
N PRO A 125 21.63 -15.94 -7.40
CA PRO A 125 22.12 -17.27 -7.70
C PRO A 125 23.12 -17.21 -8.86
N SER A 126 24.31 -17.75 -8.61
CA SER A 126 25.29 -18.03 -9.66
C SER A 126 24.72 -19.09 -10.61
N HIS A 127 24.25 -18.69 -11.80
CA HIS A 127 24.04 -19.65 -12.88
C HIS A 127 24.36 -19.06 -14.27
N LEU A 128 25.37 -19.70 -14.88
CA LEU A 128 25.61 -19.90 -16.31
C LEU A 128 26.17 -18.73 -17.14
N TYR A 129 27.51 -18.66 -17.16
CA TYR A 129 28.27 -18.52 -18.41
C TYR A 129 28.15 -19.81 -19.23
N ARG A 130 27.78 -19.71 -20.52
CA ARG A 130 28.45 -20.39 -21.66
C ARG A 130 27.71 -20.14 -23.00
N LYS A 131 28.49 -19.62 -23.98
CA LYS A 131 28.34 -19.66 -25.46
C LYS A 131 27.28 -18.76 -26.11
N ASP A 132 27.50 -18.07 -27.24
CA ASP A 132 28.51 -18.19 -28.29
C ASP A 132 28.93 -16.84 -28.89
N ALA A 133 30.11 -16.84 -29.50
CA ALA A 133 30.70 -15.77 -30.29
C ALA A 133 30.19 -15.76 -31.74
N SER A 134 30.04 -14.58 -32.35
CA SER A 134 30.21 -14.28 -33.78
C SER A 134 29.82 -12.81 -34.06
N ILE A 135 30.77 -11.87 -34.15
CA ILE A 135 31.35 -11.26 -35.38
C ILE A 135 30.51 -10.14 -36.02
N GLY A 136 31.16 -8.97 -36.20
CA GLY A 136 30.77 -7.85 -37.07
C GLY A 136 30.86 -6.50 -36.34
N SER A 137 32.05 -5.90 -36.15
CA SER A 137 32.64 -4.86 -37.02
C SER A 137 31.64 -3.72 -37.32
N VAL A 138 31.85 -2.48 -36.86
CA VAL A 138 32.77 -1.51 -37.47
C VAL A 138 33.16 -0.43 -36.45
N ASP A 139 34.45 -0.09 -36.47
CA ASP A 139 35.12 1.03 -35.81
C ASP A 139 34.49 2.40 -36.12
N CYS A 140 34.53 3.31 -35.15
CA CYS A 140 35.08 4.64 -35.40
C CYS A 140 35.50 5.33 -34.08
N LYS A 141 36.81 5.59 -33.99
CA LYS A 141 37.50 6.36 -32.96
C LYS A 141 37.26 7.87 -33.13
N TYR A 142 37.37 8.59 -32.02
CA TYR A 142 38.04 9.89 -31.74
C TYR A 142 37.23 10.62 -30.66
N GLY A 143 37.70 10.70 -29.41
CA GLY A 143 38.57 11.80 -28.92
C GLY A 143 37.68 13.01 -28.60
N GLY A 144 37.36 13.38 -27.35
CA GLY A 144 38.25 13.58 -26.21
C GLY A 144 38.42 15.09 -25.98
N ASN A 145 38.06 15.55 -24.78
CA ASN A 145 38.40 16.86 -24.16
C ASN A 145 37.68 18.10 -24.75
N ARG A 146 37.45 19.20 -24.03
CA ARG A 146 37.56 19.62 -22.62
C ARG A 146 37.04 21.08 -22.62
N LEU A 147 36.49 21.50 -21.49
CA LEU A 147 36.18 22.86 -21.03
C LEU A 147 36.96 24.03 -21.66
N LEU A 148 36.27 25.16 -21.86
CA LEU A 148 36.63 26.59 -21.62
C LEU A 148 35.53 27.46 -22.28
N SER A 149 34.64 28.13 -21.55
CA SER A 149 34.75 29.48 -20.96
C SER A 149 35.28 30.55 -21.92
N HIS A 150 34.41 31.47 -22.33
CA HIS A 150 34.75 32.89 -22.43
C HIS A 150 33.51 33.78 -22.45
N ASP A 151 33.57 34.84 -21.64
CA ASP A 151 32.70 36.00 -21.60
C ASP A 151 32.70 36.80 -22.92
N ALA A 152 31.59 37.50 -23.19
CA ALA A 152 31.61 38.78 -23.91
C ALA A 152 30.42 39.68 -23.49
N GLN A 153 30.77 40.88 -23.03
CA GLN A 153 29.91 41.99 -22.63
C GLN A 153 29.41 42.82 -23.83
N ILE A 154 28.16 43.31 -23.68
CA ILE A 154 27.67 44.70 -23.88
C ILE A 154 27.93 45.41 -25.23
N ALA A 155 26.84 45.75 -25.92
CA ALA A 155 26.64 47.09 -26.49
C ALA A 155 25.12 47.39 -26.65
N ASN A 156 24.75 48.58 -26.19
CA ASN A 156 23.40 49.17 -26.24
C ASN A 156 23.04 49.66 -27.64
N GLU A 157 21.74 49.68 -27.96
CA GLU A 157 21.16 50.77 -28.74
C GLU A 157 19.68 51.01 -28.34
N SER A 158 19.40 52.29 -28.19
CA SER A 158 18.21 53.00 -27.74
C SER A 158 16.94 52.77 -28.57
N ASP A 159 15.77 52.85 -27.94
CA ASP A 159 14.79 53.85 -28.38
C ASP A 159 13.79 54.24 -27.28
N CYS A 160 13.70 55.55 -27.06
CA CYS A 160 12.82 56.21 -26.10
C CYS A 160 11.52 56.63 -26.79
N LYS A 161 10.39 56.54 -26.08
CA LYS A 161 9.31 57.53 -26.22
C LYS A 161 8.65 57.80 -24.87
N ALA A 162 8.87 59.03 -24.43
CA ALA A 162 8.34 59.67 -23.23
C ALA A 162 6.89 60.15 -23.42
N ARG A 163 6.22 60.32 -22.27
CA ARG A 163 5.46 61.52 -21.82
C ARG A 163 4.89 61.19 -20.42
N THR A 164 5.43 61.71 -19.31
CA THR A 164 5.18 63.06 -18.68
C THR A 164 3.70 63.39 -18.56
N ASP A 165 3.14 63.91 -17.48
CA ASP A 165 3.42 64.13 -16.06
C ASP A 165 2.06 64.61 -15.50
N GLU A 166 1.80 64.49 -14.21
CA GLU A 166 1.39 65.61 -13.35
C GLU A 166 0.80 65.14 -12.01
N GLU A 167 1.37 65.71 -10.95
CA GLU A 167 0.84 65.80 -9.59
C GLU A 167 -0.53 66.48 -9.57
N GLU A 168 -1.39 66.12 -8.61
CA GLU A 168 -1.88 67.11 -7.67
C GLU A 168 -2.49 66.49 -6.40
N ARG A 169 -2.23 67.17 -5.29
CA ARG A 169 -2.80 67.00 -3.95
C ARG A 169 -4.31 67.24 -3.93
N GLY A 170 -4.99 66.68 -2.93
CA GLY A 170 -6.09 67.41 -2.29
C GLY A 170 -7.21 66.58 -1.68
N ASN A 171 -7.21 66.51 -0.35
CA ASN A 171 -8.34 66.60 0.59
C ASN A 171 -9.62 65.76 0.38
N GLY A 172 -9.98 65.06 1.46
CA GLY A 172 -11.15 64.22 1.55
C GLY A 172 -12.50 64.95 1.56
N SER A 173 -13.55 64.16 1.38
CA SER A 173 -14.89 64.46 1.87
C SER A 173 -15.69 63.16 1.96
N PHE A 174 -16.17 62.87 3.17
CA PHE A 174 -17.30 61.99 3.44
C PHE A 174 -18.55 62.56 2.77
N ILE A 175 -19.35 61.76 2.05
CA ILE A 175 -20.83 61.72 2.18
C ILE A 175 -21.35 60.33 1.73
N ALA A 176 -22.30 59.88 2.54
CA ALA A 176 -23.19 58.73 2.45
C ALA A 176 -23.75 58.35 1.06
N GLY A 177 -23.90 57.05 0.86
CA GLY A 177 -24.80 56.43 -0.13
C GLY A 177 -25.44 55.18 0.47
N ASN A 178 -26.73 55.26 0.76
CA ASN A 178 -27.54 54.26 1.46
C ASN A 178 -27.89 53.02 0.61
N CYS A 179 -28.03 51.90 1.34
CA CYS A 179 -29.05 50.84 1.23
C CYS A 179 -29.27 50.08 -0.09
N SER A 180 -29.17 48.75 0.02
CA SER A 180 -30.37 47.91 -0.13
C SER A 180 -30.35 46.74 0.86
N LYS A 181 -31.49 46.59 1.54
CA LYS A 181 -31.84 45.66 2.62
C LYS A 181 -32.26 44.30 2.06
N THR A 182 -32.02 43.23 2.83
CA THR A 182 -32.98 42.18 3.22
C THR A 182 -32.24 41.29 4.24
N SER A 183 -32.28 41.60 5.54
CA SER A 183 -33.20 41.05 6.55
C SER A 183 -33.52 39.55 6.39
N ILE A 184 -33.06 38.73 7.35
CA ILE A 184 -33.91 38.10 8.38
C ILE A 184 -33.01 37.59 9.52
N ASP A 185 -33.36 38.00 10.74
CA ASP A 185 -32.80 37.60 12.03
C ASP A 185 -32.94 36.10 12.30
N ILE A 186 -31.90 35.51 12.91
CA ILE A 186 -32.00 34.22 13.61
C ILE A 186 -32.17 34.53 15.10
N GLN A 187 -33.40 34.40 15.60
CA GLN A 187 -33.67 34.26 17.03
C GLN A 187 -33.99 32.80 17.39
N LYS A 188 -33.45 32.40 18.54
CA LYS A 188 -33.74 31.17 19.30
C LYS A 188 -35.25 30.83 19.38
N PRO A 189 -35.56 29.54 19.55
CA PRO A 189 -36.46 29.12 20.63
C PRO A 189 -35.83 27.94 21.42
N GLN A 190 -35.76 27.91 22.75
CA GLN A 190 -36.84 27.68 23.74
C GLN A 190 -37.63 26.40 23.45
N ALA A 191 -37.49 25.46 24.39
CA ALA A 191 -38.18 24.19 24.48
C ALA A 191 -39.65 24.41 24.85
N GLU A 192 -40.54 23.67 24.18
CA GLU A 192 -41.84 23.29 24.72
C GLU A 192 -42.28 22.00 24.02
N ASP A 193 -42.71 21.07 24.87
CA ASP A 193 -43.27 19.77 24.55
C ASP A 193 -44.52 19.91 23.68
N ASP A 194 -44.64 19.10 22.63
CA ASP A 194 -45.95 18.57 22.23
C ASP A 194 -45.80 17.35 21.31
N ILE A 195 -46.35 16.25 21.80
CA ILE A 195 -46.48 14.95 21.15
C ILE A 195 -47.68 14.97 20.20
N PRO A 196 -47.54 14.46 18.96
CA PRO A 196 -48.67 13.85 18.27
C PRO A 196 -48.48 12.33 18.14
N LYS A 197 -49.39 11.61 18.76
CA LYS A 197 -49.65 10.18 18.59
C LYS A 197 -50.35 9.94 17.25
N GLN A 198 -49.87 8.98 16.46
CA GLN A 198 -50.60 8.11 15.51
C GLN A 198 -49.54 7.21 14.83
N SER A 199 -49.70 5.91 14.62
CA SER A 199 -50.79 4.98 14.83
C SER A 199 -50.26 3.56 14.55
N ASP A 200 -50.57 2.62 15.45
CA ASP A 200 -50.90 1.21 15.23
C ASP A 200 -50.16 0.41 14.14
N LEU A 201 -49.07 -0.27 14.55
CA LEU A 201 -48.62 -1.50 13.90
C LEU A 201 -49.54 -2.66 14.32
N ARG A 202 -50.65 -2.80 13.59
CA ARG A 202 -51.52 -3.98 13.64
C ARG A 202 -50.83 -5.14 12.93
N MET A 203 -50.46 -6.18 13.68
CA MET A 203 -50.10 -7.48 13.10
C MET A 203 -51.34 -8.09 12.44
N GLU A 204 -51.42 -8.02 11.12
CA GLU A 204 -52.31 -8.88 10.35
C GLU A 204 -51.56 -10.14 9.91
N THR A 205 -51.91 -11.25 10.55
CA THR A 205 -51.59 -12.59 10.06
C THR A 205 -52.56 -12.94 8.93
N SER A 206 -52.13 -12.69 7.69
CA SER A 206 -52.88 -13.13 6.50
C SER A 206 -52.55 -14.60 6.19
N LYS A 207 -53.49 -15.48 6.52
CA LYS A 207 -53.58 -16.84 5.98
C LYS A 207 -54.08 -16.76 4.53
N TYR A 208 -53.28 -17.23 3.58
CA TYR A 208 -53.81 -17.77 2.32
C TYR A 208 -53.12 -19.08 1.95
N ASN A 209 -53.90 -20.14 2.14
CA ASN A 209 -54.07 -21.35 1.35
C ASN A 209 -52.94 -21.82 0.42
N THR A 210 -52.48 -23.03 0.74
CA THR A 210 -51.97 -24.05 -0.17
C THR A 210 -52.82 -24.20 -1.44
N GLY A 211 -52.21 -23.91 -2.58
CA GLY A 211 -52.59 -24.40 -3.90
C GLY A 211 -51.32 -24.93 -4.57
N LYS A 212 -51.31 -26.22 -4.88
CA LYS A 212 -50.24 -26.92 -5.61
C LYS A 212 -50.13 -26.35 -7.02
N GLU A 213 -48.91 -26.05 -7.47
CA GLU A 213 -48.28 -26.50 -8.74
C GLU A 213 -47.02 -25.65 -9.04
N GLU A 214 -46.05 -26.28 -9.74
CA GLU A 214 -44.76 -25.74 -10.24
C GLU A 214 -43.58 -25.66 -9.25
N GLY A 215 -42.93 -26.81 -9.05
CA GLY A 215 -41.75 -27.00 -8.19
C GLY A 215 -40.37 -26.78 -8.84
N THR A 216 -40.25 -25.98 -9.90
CA THR A 216 -38.92 -25.70 -10.51
C THR A 216 -38.65 -24.23 -10.84
N GLY A 217 -39.69 -23.39 -11.03
CA GLY A 217 -39.51 -21.95 -11.26
C GLY A 217 -39.33 -21.13 -9.98
N ASN A 218 -39.91 -21.57 -8.87
CA ASN A 218 -39.89 -20.83 -7.60
C ASN A 218 -38.52 -20.86 -6.91
N GLU A 219 -37.75 -21.93 -7.09
CA GLU A 219 -36.38 -22.06 -6.56
C GLU A 219 -35.41 -21.09 -7.26
N ASP A 220 -35.53 -20.93 -8.59
CA ASP A 220 -34.72 -19.98 -9.37
C ASP A 220 -35.03 -18.52 -9.02
N ILE A 221 -36.32 -18.20 -8.83
CA ILE A 221 -36.75 -16.87 -8.36
C ILE A 221 -36.21 -16.58 -6.96
N PHE A 222 -36.25 -17.57 -6.06
CA PHE A 222 -35.73 -17.46 -4.70
C PHE A 222 -34.21 -17.21 -4.68
N GLU A 223 -33.43 -17.98 -5.45
CA GLU A 223 -31.98 -17.78 -5.57
C GLU A 223 -31.63 -16.46 -6.26
N LYS A 224 -32.43 -15.99 -7.22
CA LYS A 224 -32.27 -14.68 -7.84
C LYS A 224 -32.53 -13.53 -6.86
N LEU A 225 -33.56 -13.64 -6.02
CA LEU A 225 -33.86 -12.70 -4.93
C LEU A 225 -32.75 -12.69 -3.87
N LYS A 226 -32.23 -13.86 -3.50
CA LYS A 226 -31.11 -14.00 -2.56
C LYS A 226 -29.85 -13.31 -3.06
N ARG A 227 -29.47 -13.52 -4.33
CA ARG A 227 -28.35 -12.80 -4.97
C ARG A 227 -28.60 -11.29 -5.09
N GLN A 228 -29.84 -10.84 -5.25
CA GLN A 228 -30.16 -9.40 -5.22
C GLN A 228 -30.01 -8.81 -3.81
N LYS A 229 -30.47 -9.53 -2.79
CA LYS A 229 -30.31 -9.15 -1.38
C LYS A 229 -28.82 -9.04 -1.02
N GLU A 230 -28.02 -10.06 -1.33
CA GLU A 230 -26.58 -10.05 -1.06
C GLU A 230 -25.89 -8.86 -1.76
N ARG A 231 -26.22 -8.60 -3.04
CA ARG A 231 -25.69 -7.43 -3.75
C ARG A 231 -26.09 -6.10 -3.09
N ALA A 232 -27.33 -5.98 -2.62
CA ALA A 232 -27.78 -4.80 -1.91
C ALA A 232 -27.05 -4.64 -0.56
N GLU A 233 -26.83 -5.73 0.18
CA GLU A 233 -26.08 -5.73 1.43
C GLU A 233 -24.61 -5.32 1.23
N TYR A 234 -23.93 -5.86 0.21
CA TYR A 234 -22.58 -5.44 -0.15
C TYR A 234 -22.51 -3.95 -0.49
N GLN A 235 -23.46 -3.43 -1.28
CA GLN A 235 -23.53 -2.00 -1.58
C GLN A 235 -23.77 -1.15 -0.32
N LEU A 236 -24.57 -1.64 0.62
CA LEU A 236 -24.83 -0.96 1.88
C LEU A 236 -23.56 -0.87 2.74
N ILE A 237 -22.80 -1.97 2.82
CA ILE A 237 -21.52 -2.02 3.54
C ILE A 237 -20.51 -1.07 2.91
N GLU A 238 -20.40 -1.06 1.59
CA GLU A 238 -19.47 -0.16 0.87
C GLU A 238 -19.85 1.32 1.07
N LYS A 239 -21.15 1.65 0.98
CA LYS A 239 -21.64 3.00 1.30
C LYS A 239 -21.39 3.36 2.77
N GLY A 240 -21.52 2.41 3.69
CA GLY A 240 -21.17 2.59 5.10
C GLY A 240 -19.71 2.95 5.31
N LYS A 241 -18.78 2.28 4.61
CA LYS A 241 -17.35 2.61 4.63
C LYS A 241 -17.07 4.02 4.09
N LYS A 242 -17.68 4.38 2.96
CA LYS A 242 -17.56 5.73 2.36
C LYS A 242 -18.11 6.81 3.30
N MET A 243 -19.26 6.55 3.94
CA MET A 243 -19.85 7.46 4.92
C MET A 243 -18.92 7.67 6.13
N ASN A 244 -18.29 6.62 6.66
CA ASN A 244 -17.35 6.76 7.76
C ASN A 244 -16.10 7.56 7.37
N TYR A 245 -15.56 7.34 6.17
CA TYR A 245 -14.44 8.13 5.64
C TYR A 245 -14.81 9.62 5.52
N LEU A 246 -15.99 9.92 4.98
CA LEU A 246 -16.48 11.30 4.88
C LEU A 246 -16.70 11.94 6.26
N LYS A 247 -17.22 11.20 7.24
CA LYS A 247 -17.35 11.68 8.62
C LYS A 247 -16.00 12.06 9.22
N GLN A 248 -14.96 11.26 8.96
CA GLN A 248 -13.61 11.58 9.43
C GLN A 248 -13.10 12.89 8.80
N ILE A 249 -13.26 13.05 7.49
CA ILE A 249 -12.88 14.29 6.79
C ILE A 249 -13.63 15.49 7.37
N ILE A 250 -14.93 15.38 7.62
CA ILE A 250 -15.72 16.46 8.20
C ILE A 250 -15.16 16.84 9.58
N SER A 251 -14.86 15.85 10.43
CA SER A 251 -14.28 16.11 11.76
C SER A 251 -12.91 16.81 11.68
N ASP A 252 -12.05 16.41 10.75
CA ASP A 252 -10.75 17.05 10.53
C ASP A 252 -10.92 18.50 10.02
N LEU A 253 -11.87 18.76 9.13
CA LEU A 253 -12.17 20.10 8.63
C LEU A 253 -12.77 21.00 9.71
N GLU A 254 -13.65 20.49 10.55
CA GLU A 254 -14.21 21.22 11.70
C GLU A 254 -13.11 21.60 12.70
N SER A 255 -12.16 20.68 12.95
CA SER A 255 -10.99 20.95 13.79
C SER A 255 -10.13 22.08 13.23
N LYS A 256 -9.77 22.01 11.94
CA LYS A 256 -9.00 23.07 11.25
C LYS A 256 -9.74 24.41 11.23
N LEU A 257 -11.05 24.40 11.03
CA LEU A 257 -11.86 25.63 11.05
C LEU A 257 -11.86 26.28 12.44
N SER A 258 -11.95 25.47 13.50
CA SER A 258 -11.87 25.94 14.89
C SER A 258 -10.50 26.55 15.21
N GLU A 259 -9.41 25.94 14.73
CA GLU A 259 -8.05 26.45 14.88
C GLU A 259 -7.86 27.78 14.13
N HIS A 260 -8.29 27.86 12.87
CA HIS A 260 -8.26 29.10 12.11
C HIS A 260 -9.05 30.23 12.78
N LYS A 261 -10.21 29.91 13.36
CA LYS A 261 -11.01 30.89 14.11
C LYS A 261 -10.26 31.43 15.32
N ARG A 262 -9.58 30.57 16.09
CA ARG A 262 -8.74 31.01 17.21
C ARG A 262 -7.60 31.91 16.78
N HIS A 263 -6.93 31.58 15.67
CA HIS A 263 -5.88 32.44 15.12
C HIS A 263 -6.43 33.80 14.69
N PHE A 264 -7.60 33.82 14.03
CA PHE A 264 -8.25 35.06 13.64
C PHE A 264 -8.58 35.94 14.86
N ASP A 265 -9.20 35.37 15.90
CA ASP A 265 -9.53 36.11 17.12
C ASP A 265 -8.27 36.68 17.79
N ALA A 266 -7.19 35.88 17.89
CA ALA A 266 -5.92 36.35 18.43
C ALA A 266 -5.28 37.49 17.61
N THR A 267 -5.38 37.42 16.27
CA THR A 267 -4.90 38.52 15.42
C THR A 267 -5.76 39.77 15.56
N GLN A 268 -7.08 39.62 15.72
CA GLN A 268 -8.00 40.74 15.92
C GLN A 268 -7.72 41.46 17.25
N ASP A 269 -7.44 40.72 18.32
CA ASP A 269 -7.09 41.32 19.60
C ASP A 269 -5.74 42.05 19.52
N ARG A 270 -4.75 41.49 18.81
CA ARG A 270 -3.48 42.18 18.58
C ARG A 270 -3.63 43.47 17.76
N VAL A 271 -4.58 43.52 16.83
CA VAL A 271 -4.91 44.75 16.09
C VAL A 271 -5.50 45.81 17.02
N LYS A 272 -6.41 45.44 17.93
CA LYS A 272 -6.96 46.39 18.93
C LYS A 272 -5.86 46.95 19.83
N ASP A 273 -4.93 46.11 20.29
CA ASP A 273 -3.80 46.56 21.10
C ASP A 273 -2.91 47.56 20.34
N LEU A 274 -2.67 47.31 19.05
CA LEU A 274 -1.92 48.23 18.19
C LEU A 274 -2.65 49.55 17.96
N GLU A 275 -3.98 49.54 17.82
CA GLU A 275 -4.80 50.76 17.72
C GLU A 275 -4.68 51.63 18.98
N ILE A 276 -4.74 51.01 20.17
CA ILE A 276 -4.56 51.71 21.45
C ILE A 276 -3.17 52.35 21.53
N MET A 277 -2.11 51.61 21.21
CA MET A 277 -0.75 52.15 21.21
C MET A 277 -0.57 53.29 20.20
N LEU A 278 -1.22 53.21 19.03
CA LEU A 278 -1.16 54.27 18.02
C LEU A 278 -1.81 55.56 18.52
N ASP A 279 -2.94 55.47 19.21
CA ASP A 279 -3.62 56.63 19.79
C ASP A 279 -2.81 57.24 20.96
N GLU A 280 -2.14 56.43 21.77
CA GLU A 280 -1.19 56.92 22.78
C GLU A 280 -0.04 57.71 22.14
N GLU A 281 0.55 57.21 21.05
CA GLU A 281 1.61 57.92 20.33
C GLU A 281 1.11 59.22 19.68
N ARG A 282 -0.11 59.23 19.12
CA ARG A 282 -0.73 60.47 18.63
C ARG A 282 -0.90 61.50 19.74
N ASN A 283 -1.33 61.08 20.93
CA ASN A 283 -1.48 61.96 22.08
C ASN A 283 -0.14 62.55 22.53
N LYS A 284 0.92 61.73 22.59
CA LYS A 284 2.28 62.21 22.90
C LYS A 284 2.79 63.21 21.87
N ALA A 285 2.59 62.93 20.58
CA ALA A 285 2.97 63.84 19.50
C ALA A 285 2.24 65.19 19.61
N GLN A 286 0.95 65.17 19.97
CA GLN A 286 0.18 66.39 20.19
C GLN A 286 0.69 67.19 21.40
N SER A 287 1.04 66.52 22.51
CA SER A 287 1.65 67.18 23.66
C SER A 287 2.98 67.85 23.31
N LEU A 288 3.84 67.18 22.52
CA LEU A 288 5.09 67.76 22.05
C LEU A 288 4.88 68.97 21.13
N ALA A 289 3.89 68.90 20.23
CA ALA A 289 3.54 70.02 19.37
C ALA A 289 3.06 71.24 20.18
N ASN A 290 2.23 71.02 21.21
CA ASN A 290 1.78 72.08 22.11
C ASN A 290 2.94 72.69 22.90
N LEU A 291 3.85 71.87 23.43
CA LEU A 291 5.04 72.34 24.16
C LEU A 291 5.96 73.17 23.24
N ASN A 292 6.14 72.75 21.99
CA ASN A 292 6.92 73.50 21.01
C ASN A 292 6.25 74.85 20.66
N ALA A 293 4.92 74.90 20.55
CA ALA A 293 4.21 76.16 20.36
C ALA A 293 4.34 77.10 21.58
N GLU A 294 4.27 76.55 22.80
CA GLU A 294 4.50 77.32 24.03
C GLU A 294 5.95 77.84 24.12
N LEU A 295 6.94 77.02 23.73
CA LEU A 295 8.33 77.44 23.67
C LEU A 295 8.56 78.54 22.63
N ASN A 296 7.97 78.41 21.44
CA ASN A 296 8.08 79.44 20.40
C ASN A 296 7.40 80.75 20.80
N THR A 297 6.23 80.70 21.43
CA THR A 297 5.57 81.91 21.96
C THR A 297 6.35 82.54 23.12
N LYS A 298 6.97 81.74 24.00
CA LYS A 298 7.91 82.23 25.02
C LYS A 298 9.16 82.85 24.40
N PHE A 299 9.69 82.27 23.34
CA PHE A 299 10.84 82.80 22.60
C PHE A 299 10.52 84.14 21.91
N GLU A 300 9.34 84.26 21.29
CA GLU A 300 8.88 85.51 20.67
C GLU A 300 8.55 86.61 21.71
N SER A 301 7.96 86.25 22.87
CA SER A 301 7.69 87.20 23.96
C SER A 301 8.95 87.65 24.72
N LEU A 302 9.98 86.79 24.82
CA LEU A 302 11.29 87.16 25.34
C LEU A 302 12.10 88.05 24.39
N SER A 303 11.75 88.07 23.09
CA SER A 303 12.41 88.93 22.10
C SER A 303 11.96 90.39 22.12
N LEU A 304 10.91 90.75 22.88
CA LEU A 304 10.37 92.12 22.91
C LEU A 304 10.67 92.95 24.17
N ASP A 305 11.12 92.36 25.28
CA ASP A 305 11.36 93.11 26.52
C ASP A 305 12.52 92.50 27.33
N ARG A 306 13.77 92.82 26.94
CA ARG A 306 14.91 92.99 27.86
C ARG A 306 16.21 93.21 27.11
N GLN A 307 16.63 94.47 27.04
CA GLN A 307 18.05 94.77 27.27
C GLN A 307 18.32 94.53 28.76
N PRO A 308 19.42 93.83 29.09
CA PRO A 308 20.29 94.43 30.07
C PRO A 308 21.76 94.26 29.69
N GLU A 309 22.46 95.38 29.74
CA GLU A 309 23.90 95.43 29.97
C GLU A 309 24.21 94.65 31.26
N ILE A 310 24.69 93.41 31.13
CA ILE A 310 25.26 92.63 32.23
C ILE A 310 26.64 92.18 31.76
N GLY A 311 27.66 92.47 32.58
CA GLY A 311 29.08 92.30 32.27
C GLY A 311 29.42 91.01 31.52
N TYR A 312 30.12 91.19 30.41
CA TYR A 312 30.50 90.19 29.42
C TYR A 312 31.07 88.90 30.05
N ASP A 313 31.76 88.96 31.18
CA ASP A 313 32.37 87.80 31.83
C ASP A 313 31.35 86.76 32.35
N ARG A 314 30.16 87.18 32.83
CA ARG A 314 29.18 86.25 33.42
C ARG A 314 28.29 85.58 32.35
N LEU A 315 28.02 86.28 31.26
CA LEU A 315 27.34 85.74 30.07
C LEU A 315 28.24 84.78 29.29
N GLN A 316 29.54 85.08 29.20
CA GLN A 316 30.51 84.21 28.54
C GLN A 316 30.73 82.92 29.33
N GLN A 317 30.71 82.98 30.67
CA GLN A 317 30.77 81.80 31.52
C GLN A 317 29.53 80.90 31.39
N TRP A 318 28.31 81.45 31.45
CA TRP A 318 27.08 80.67 31.21
C TRP A 318 26.96 80.15 29.77
N SER A 319 27.43 80.91 28.78
CA SER A 319 27.48 80.45 27.39
C SER A 319 28.43 79.28 27.23
N ASN A 320 29.60 79.31 27.87
CA ASN A 320 30.56 78.22 27.80
C ASN A 320 30.07 76.98 28.54
N GLU A 321 29.49 77.12 29.73
CA GLU A 321 28.89 76.01 30.48
C GLU A 321 27.74 75.33 29.70
N ALA A 322 26.88 76.12 29.05
CA ALA A 322 25.81 75.58 28.19
C ALA A 322 26.36 74.89 26.93
N ILE A 323 27.45 75.42 26.35
CA ILE A 323 28.14 74.79 25.22
C ILE A 323 28.77 73.46 25.65
N ASP A 324 29.41 73.41 26.82
CA ASP A 324 30.02 72.18 27.35
C ASP A 324 28.98 71.10 27.63
N GLU A 325 27.83 71.48 28.20
CA GLU A 325 26.72 70.55 28.43
C GLU A 325 26.13 70.02 27.12
N LYS A 326 25.99 70.89 26.11
CA LYS A 326 25.55 70.47 24.78
C LYS A 326 26.59 69.61 24.06
N ASN A 327 27.87 69.87 24.23
CA ASN A 327 28.94 69.03 23.70
C ASN A 327 28.92 67.64 24.33
N TYR A 328 28.71 67.54 25.65
CA TYR A 328 28.55 66.25 26.33
C TYR A 328 27.33 65.48 25.83
N GLU A 329 26.22 66.18 25.57
CA GLU A 329 25.00 65.60 25.01
C GLU A 329 25.21 65.12 23.56
N ILE A 330 25.95 65.88 22.75
CA ILE A 330 26.37 65.50 21.39
C ILE A 330 27.26 64.25 21.44
N ASP A 331 28.25 64.20 22.33
CA ASP A 331 29.14 63.03 22.48
C ASP A 331 28.37 61.78 22.90
N ARG A 332 27.42 61.94 23.82
CA ARG A 332 26.51 60.85 24.22
C ARG A 332 25.69 60.34 23.05
N MET A 333 25.09 61.25 22.27
CA MET A 333 24.32 60.88 21.07
C MET A 333 25.22 60.21 20.01
N ASN A 334 26.42 60.73 19.78
CA ASN A 334 27.40 60.15 18.86
C ASN A 334 27.79 58.73 19.25
N LYS A 335 27.98 58.47 20.55
CA LYS A 335 28.23 57.13 21.05
C LYS A 335 27.06 56.19 20.75
N GLN A 336 25.83 56.61 21.04
CA GLN A 336 24.63 55.81 20.72
C GLN A 336 24.49 55.55 19.21
N ILE A 337 24.76 56.54 18.36
CA ILE A 337 24.74 56.38 16.90
C ILE A 337 25.76 55.33 16.47
N ASN A 338 26.97 55.35 17.03
CA ASN A 338 28.00 54.37 16.69
C ASN A 338 27.63 52.95 17.15
N ASP A 339 27.08 52.81 18.36
CA ASP A 339 26.61 51.53 18.90
C ASP A 339 25.46 50.95 18.04
N LEU A 340 24.49 51.78 17.65
CA LEU A 340 23.39 51.40 16.76
C LEU A 340 23.89 51.04 15.36
N LYS A 341 24.85 51.79 14.82
CA LYS A 341 25.46 51.51 13.52
C LYS A 341 26.18 50.18 13.51
N TRP A 342 26.89 49.85 14.61
CA TRP A 342 27.55 48.56 14.79
C TRP A 342 26.53 47.42 14.83
N SER A 343 25.52 47.53 15.71
CA SER A 343 24.44 46.53 15.83
C SER A 343 23.68 46.33 14.52
N LEU A 344 23.42 47.40 13.77
CA LEU A 344 22.80 47.29 12.44
C LEU A 344 23.68 46.51 11.45
N GLY A 345 25.00 46.67 11.52
CA GLY A 345 25.95 45.89 10.73
C GLY A 345 25.87 44.39 11.05
N GLU A 346 25.81 44.04 12.34
CA GLU A 346 25.65 42.64 12.78
C GLU A 346 24.31 42.05 12.33
N HIS A 347 23.22 42.80 12.47
CA HIS A 347 21.90 42.36 11.99
C HIS A 347 21.86 42.14 10.48
N LYS A 348 22.54 42.99 9.69
CA LYS A 348 22.68 42.78 8.25
C LYS A 348 23.43 41.50 7.93
N GLN A 349 24.54 41.24 8.63
CA GLN A 349 25.30 40.01 8.46
C GLN A 349 24.46 38.78 8.80
N TRP A 350 23.71 38.81 9.91
CA TRP A 350 22.83 37.70 10.28
C TRP A 350 21.72 37.46 9.25
N LEU A 351 21.19 38.53 8.65
CA LEU A 351 20.20 38.42 7.60
C LEU A 351 20.79 37.76 6.35
N GLU A 352 22.01 38.14 5.97
CA GLU A 352 22.73 37.57 4.82
C GLU A 352 23.04 36.08 5.05
N ASP A 353 23.58 35.73 6.22
CA ASP A 353 23.84 34.34 6.61
C ASP A 353 22.54 33.49 6.64
N ALA A 354 21.43 34.06 7.14
CA ALA A 354 20.13 33.39 7.16
C ALA A 354 19.57 33.18 5.75
N ASN A 355 19.78 34.14 4.85
CA ASN A 355 19.37 34.05 3.45
C ASN A 355 20.20 32.98 2.72
N ASP A 356 21.52 32.95 2.92
CA ASP A 356 22.41 31.92 2.36
C ASP A 356 22.04 30.52 2.84
N ARG A 357 21.74 30.37 4.14
CA ARG A 357 21.25 29.11 4.70
C ARG A 357 19.91 28.69 4.09
N THR A 358 19.01 29.64 3.86
CA THR A 358 17.72 29.37 3.23
C THR A 358 17.89 28.90 1.79
N ASN A 359 18.73 29.59 1.01
CA ASN A 359 19.07 29.19 -0.36
C ASN A 359 19.71 27.81 -0.42
N HIS A 360 20.62 27.50 0.51
CA HIS A 360 21.22 26.17 0.60
C HIS A 360 20.17 25.09 0.88
N LEU A 361 19.28 25.31 1.84
CA LEU A 361 18.20 24.37 2.15
C LEU A 361 17.23 24.20 0.97
N GLU A 362 16.90 25.28 0.26
CA GLU A 362 16.07 25.23 -0.93
C GLU A 362 16.70 24.35 -2.03
N ASN A 363 18.01 24.47 -2.25
CA ASN A 363 18.73 23.65 -3.21
C ASN A 363 18.75 22.17 -2.79
N VAL A 364 19.00 21.87 -1.51
CA VAL A 364 18.94 20.50 -0.98
C VAL A 364 17.53 19.91 -1.13
N CYS A 365 16.48 20.70 -0.91
CA CYS A 365 15.10 20.27 -1.14
C CYS A 365 14.88 19.92 -2.62
N LYS A 366 15.30 20.79 -3.56
CA LYS A 366 15.20 20.51 -4.99
C LYS A 366 15.93 19.23 -5.40
N GLU A 367 17.14 19.01 -4.91
CA GLU A 367 17.89 17.77 -5.15
C GLU A 367 17.14 16.53 -4.65
N LYS A 368 16.59 16.61 -3.44
CA LYS A 368 15.79 15.53 -2.87
C LYS A 368 14.51 15.28 -3.66
N ASP A 369 13.85 16.33 -4.14
CA ASP A 369 12.66 16.21 -5.01
C ASP A 369 12.99 15.49 -6.32
N TYR A 370 14.15 15.77 -6.93
CA TYR A 370 14.62 15.03 -8.11
C TYR A 370 14.83 13.54 -7.81
N VAL A 371 15.47 13.21 -6.69
CA VAL A 371 15.69 11.82 -6.27
C VAL A 371 14.38 11.10 -5.99
N ILE A 372 13.45 11.75 -5.27
CA ILE A 372 12.12 11.21 -4.99
C ILE A 372 11.40 10.92 -6.31
N ASN A 373 11.40 11.87 -7.25
CA ASN A 373 10.75 11.69 -8.55
C ASN A 373 11.38 10.54 -9.36
N ASP A 374 12.70 10.40 -9.38
CA ASP A 374 13.39 9.26 -10.02
C ASP A 374 12.96 7.92 -9.39
N LEU A 375 12.96 7.84 -8.05
CA LEU A 375 12.54 6.65 -7.33
C LEU A 375 11.05 6.32 -7.56
N THR A 376 10.18 7.33 -7.58
CA THR A 376 8.75 7.16 -7.89
C THR A 376 8.55 6.61 -9.30
N ASN A 377 9.31 7.09 -10.30
CA ASN A 377 9.22 6.57 -11.66
C ASN A 377 9.74 5.13 -11.76
N LYS A 378 10.84 4.80 -11.07
CA LYS A 378 11.34 3.41 -11.01
C LYS A 378 10.35 2.47 -10.34
N LEU A 379 9.69 2.92 -9.26
CA LEU A 379 8.66 2.13 -8.58
C LEU A 379 7.48 1.87 -9.51
N ARG A 380 7.01 2.89 -10.26
CA ARG A 380 5.96 2.73 -11.27
C ARG A 380 6.35 1.74 -12.38
N ASP A 381 7.61 1.79 -12.85
CA ASP A 381 8.13 0.83 -13.83
C ASP A 381 8.14 -0.59 -13.28
N PHE A 382 8.59 -0.78 -12.02
CA PHE A 382 8.54 -2.08 -11.37
C PHE A 382 7.10 -2.58 -11.17
N GLU A 383 6.17 -1.71 -10.77
CA GLU A 383 4.75 -2.06 -10.67
C GLU A 383 4.19 -2.52 -12.02
N HIS A 384 4.48 -1.80 -13.11
CA HIS A 384 4.08 -2.22 -14.46
C HIS A 384 4.69 -3.56 -14.86
N ARG A 385 5.99 -3.74 -14.64
CA ARG A 385 6.67 -5.00 -14.96
C ARG A 385 6.13 -6.17 -14.14
N LEU A 386 5.75 -5.93 -12.88
CA LEU A 386 5.16 -6.95 -12.02
C LEU A 386 3.73 -7.27 -12.43
N PHE A 387 2.96 -6.27 -12.87
CA PHE A 387 1.64 -6.46 -13.46
C PHE A 387 1.72 -7.30 -14.75
N ASP A 388 2.61 -6.94 -15.67
CA ASP A 388 2.81 -7.65 -16.94
C ASP A 388 3.36 -9.07 -16.75
N ALA A 389 4.26 -9.28 -15.79
CA ALA A 389 4.87 -10.59 -15.52
C ALA A 389 3.95 -11.53 -14.71
N SER A 390 3.12 -11.00 -13.80
CA SER A 390 2.33 -11.82 -12.87
C SER A 390 0.94 -12.19 -13.38
N ALA A 391 0.31 -11.37 -14.23
CA ALA A 391 -1.14 -11.49 -14.40
C ALA A 391 -1.61 -12.25 -15.66
N PHE A 392 -0.81 -12.31 -16.74
CA PHE A 392 -1.39 -12.63 -18.05
C PHE A 392 -0.80 -13.88 -18.74
N GLN A 393 0.52 -14.01 -18.87
CA GLN A 393 1.03 -14.98 -19.85
C GLN A 393 1.09 -16.44 -19.36
N SER A 394 1.32 -16.67 -18.07
CA SER A 394 1.46 -18.03 -17.54
C SER A 394 0.13 -18.61 -17.09
N THR A 395 -0.75 -17.75 -16.57
CA THR A 395 -2.11 -18.09 -16.13
C THR A 395 -3.00 -18.39 -17.34
N GLU A 396 -3.01 -17.55 -18.38
CA GLU A 396 -3.81 -17.81 -19.58
C GLU A 396 -3.40 -19.09 -20.31
N LYS A 397 -2.08 -19.35 -20.40
CA LYS A 397 -1.58 -20.60 -21.01
C LYS A 397 -2.00 -21.82 -20.20
N LEU A 398 -1.95 -21.74 -18.88
CA LEU A 398 -2.38 -22.81 -18.01
C LEU A 398 -3.90 -23.01 -18.09
N ASP A 399 -4.68 -21.93 -18.14
CA ASP A 399 -6.14 -21.99 -18.29
C ASP A 399 -6.56 -22.57 -19.64
N SER A 400 -5.86 -22.21 -20.73
CA SER A 400 -6.07 -22.83 -22.04
C SER A 400 -5.81 -24.34 -21.98
N LEU A 401 -4.69 -24.76 -21.38
CA LEU A 401 -4.35 -26.17 -21.23
C LEU A 401 -5.37 -26.91 -20.34
N ILE A 402 -5.83 -26.29 -19.26
CA ILE A 402 -6.86 -26.85 -18.38
C ILE A 402 -8.18 -27.03 -19.15
N ASN A 403 -8.57 -26.06 -19.98
CA ASN A 403 -9.78 -26.16 -20.78
C ASN A 403 -9.67 -27.24 -21.86
N ASP A 404 -8.52 -27.37 -22.51
CA ASP A 404 -8.28 -28.43 -23.49
C ASP A 404 -8.36 -29.82 -22.84
N LEU A 405 -7.72 -30.00 -21.67
CA LEU A 405 -7.78 -31.26 -20.92
C LEU A 405 -9.20 -31.58 -20.43
N ARG A 406 -9.98 -30.58 -20.00
CA ARG A 406 -11.38 -30.77 -19.62
C ARG A 406 -12.22 -31.26 -20.80
N LYS A 407 -12.02 -30.66 -21.98
CA LYS A 407 -12.71 -31.07 -23.19
C LYS A 407 -12.37 -32.53 -23.56
N GLU A 408 -11.10 -32.90 -23.50
CA GLU A 408 -10.68 -34.29 -23.78
C GLU A 408 -11.28 -35.29 -22.78
N ILE A 409 -11.38 -34.91 -21.51
CA ILE A 409 -12.03 -35.74 -20.47
C ILE A 409 -13.51 -35.92 -20.79
N ASP A 410 -14.22 -34.85 -21.16
CA ASP A 410 -15.65 -34.92 -21.51
C ASP A 410 -15.90 -35.79 -22.75
N GLU A 411 -15.05 -35.67 -23.77
CA GLU A 411 -15.09 -36.52 -24.97
C GLU A 411 -14.87 -38.00 -24.62
N LYS A 412 -13.88 -38.29 -23.78
CA LYS A 412 -13.59 -39.66 -23.31
C LYS A 412 -14.71 -40.23 -22.45
N ASN A 413 -15.29 -39.42 -21.57
CA ASN A 413 -16.43 -39.84 -20.75
C ASN A 413 -17.63 -40.19 -21.62
N ASN A 414 -17.93 -39.40 -22.64
CA ASN A 414 -18.99 -39.72 -23.60
C ASN A 414 -18.72 -41.05 -24.34
N TYR A 415 -17.47 -41.28 -24.76
CA TYR A 415 -17.09 -42.54 -25.38
C TYR A 415 -17.26 -43.74 -24.45
N ILE A 416 -16.92 -43.59 -23.16
CA ILE A 416 -17.13 -44.62 -22.14
C ILE A 416 -18.63 -44.93 -21.98
N GLU A 417 -19.49 -43.91 -21.92
CA GLU A 417 -20.95 -44.09 -21.84
C GLU A 417 -21.50 -44.87 -23.05
N GLN A 418 -21.01 -44.57 -24.25
CA GLN A 418 -21.40 -45.30 -25.46
C GLN A 418 -20.97 -46.76 -25.41
N LEU A 419 -19.75 -47.04 -24.96
CA LEU A 419 -19.26 -48.40 -24.79
C LEU A 419 -20.04 -49.18 -23.72
N GLU A 420 -20.40 -48.54 -22.61
CA GLU A 420 -21.23 -49.15 -21.58
C GLU A 420 -22.61 -49.51 -22.12
N LYS A 421 -23.21 -48.62 -22.92
CA LYS A 421 -24.48 -48.91 -23.59
C LYS A 421 -24.35 -50.11 -24.52
N ALA A 422 -23.36 -50.11 -25.41
CA ALA A 422 -23.16 -51.20 -26.36
C ALA A 422 -22.90 -52.55 -25.65
N LYS A 423 -22.14 -52.53 -24.56
CA LYS A 423 -21.90 -53.69 -23.70
C LYS A 423 -23.21 -54.21 -23.09
N ASN A 424 -24.03 -53.32 -22.55
CA ASN A 424 -25.31 -53.68 -21.94
C ASN A 424 -26.27 -54.27 -22.98
N ASP A 425 -26.33 -53.69 -24.17
CA ASP A 425 -27.13 -54.20 -25.30
C ASP A 425 -26.64 -55.60 -25.72
N ALA A 426 -25.33 -55.79 -25.89
CA ALA A 426 -24.74 -57.09 -26.22
C ALA A 426 -25.01 -58.15 -25.13
N GLN A 427 -24.93 -57.77 -23.85
CA GLN A 427 -25.24 -58.65 -22.74
C GLN A 427 -26.73 -59.04 -22.72
N TRP A 428 -27.61 -58.10 -23.07
CA TRP A 428 -29.04 -58.36 -23.21
C TRP A 428 -29.32 -59.39 -24.31
N TYR A 429 -28.78 -59.17 -25.52
CA TYR A 429 -28.91 -60.12 -26.63
C TYR A 429 -28.33 -61.50 -26.31
N LEU A 430 -27.19 -61.56 -25.61
CA LEU A 430 -26.60 -62.82 -25.16
C LEU A 430 -27.56 -63.59 -24.23
N GLY A 431 -28.22 -62.89 -23.31
CA GLY A 431 -29.24 -63.49 -22.45
C GLY A 431 -30.43 -64.04 -23.23
N GLU A 432 -30.90 -63.31 -24.25
CA GLU A 432 -31.98 -63.75 -25.13
C GLU A 432 -31.59 -65.01 -25.93
N HIS A 433 -30.40 -65.03 -26.52
CA HIS A 433 -29.87 -66.21 -27.21
C HIS A 433 -29.71 -67.42 -26.27
N GLN A 434 -29.30 -67.21 -25.02
CA GLN A 434 -29.24 -68.28 -24.02
C GLN A 434 -30.62 -68.88 -23.74
N CYS A 435 -31.66 -68.05 -23.64
CA CYS A 435 -33.04 -68.51 -23.49
C CYS A 435 -33.51 -69.32 -24.70
N TRP A 436 -33.24 -68.86 -25.93
CA TRP A 436 -33.59 -69.62 -27.14
C TRP A 436 -32.88 -70.97 -27.19
N LEU A 437 -31.60 -71.02 -26.80
CA LEU A 437 -30.84 -72.27 -26.73
C LEU A 437 -31.44 -73.23 -25.70
N GLN A 438 -31.86 -72.73 -24.53
CA GLN A 438 -32.52 -73.53 -23.50
C GLN A 438 -33.85 -74.10 -24.01
N ASP A 439 -34.68 -73.30 -24.68
CA ASP A 439 -35.94 -73.75 -25.26
C ASP A 439 -35.73 -74.81 -26.35
N ALA A 440 -34.77 -74.58 -27.24
CA ALA A 440 -34.39 -75.55 -28.27
C ALA A 440 -33.91 -76.88 -27.66
N ASN A 441 -33.05 -76.83 -26.64
CA ASN A 441 -32.58 -78.02 -25.93
C ASN A 441 -33.73 -78.75 -25.22
N ALA A 442 -34.66 -78.03 -24.59
CA ALA A 442 -35.85 -78.62 -23.98
C ALA A 442 -36.72 -79.33 -25.04
N ARG A 443 -36.92 -78.70 -26.19
CA ARG A 443 -37.66 -79.28 -27.32
C ARG A 443 -36.98 -80.53 -27.89
N ILE A 444 -35.65 -80.53 -28.01
CA ILE A 444 -34.88 -81.73 -28.38
C ILE A 444 -35.13 -82.85 -27.37
N GLY A 445 -35.05 -82.57 -26.07
CA GLY A 445 -35.33 -83.57 -25.03
C GLY A 445 -36.76 -84.13 -25.10
N ILE A 446 -37.76 -83.31 -25.45
CA ILE A 446 -39.14 -83.78 -25.69
C ILE A 446 -39.18 -84.74 -26.89
N LEU A 447 -38.58 -84.34 -28.02
CA LEU A 447 -38.55 -85.14 -29.25
C LEU A 447 -37.79 -86.46 -29.06
N GLU A 448 -36.70 -86.48 -28.30
CA GLU A 448 -35.96 -87.70 -27.97
C GLU A 448 -36.82 -88.68 -27.15
N ASN A 449 -37.59 -88.16 -26.20
CA ASN A 449 -38.52 -88.96 -25.42
C ASN A 449 -39.68 -89.51 -26.27
N GLU A 450 -40.24 -88.70 -27.17
CA GLU A 450 -41.26 -89.14 -28.12
C GLU A 450 -40.73 -90.22 -29.06
N LYS A 451 -39.52 -90.03 -29.59
CA LYS A 451 -38.81 -91.03 -30.39
C LYS A 451 -38.65 -92.33 -29.61
N LEU A 452 -38.20 -92.28 -28.35
CA LEU A 452 -38.03 -93.48 -27.51
C LEU A 452 -39.36 -94.20 -27.24
N LYS A 453 -40.45 -93.45 -27.01
CA LYS A 453 -41.81 -94.02 -26.90
C LYS A 453 -42.24 -94.69 -28.20
N GLY A 454 -41.97 -94.06 -29.34
CA GLY A 454 -42.22 -94.63 -30.67
C GLY A 454 -41.48 -95.95 -30.88
N TRP A 455 -40.17 -95.99 -30.59
CA TRP A 455 -39.36 -97.22 -30.66
C TRP A 455 -39.87 -98.32 -29.75
N ARG A 456 -40.27 -97.99 -28.51
CA ARG A 456 -40.89 -98.97 -27.61
C ARG A 456 -42.15 -99.55 -28.23
N LYS A 457 -42.99 -98.72 -28.85
CA LYS A 457 -44.22 -99.19 -29.48
C LYS A 457 -43.96 -100.09 -30.68
N VAL A 458 -42.96 -99.77 -31.50
CA VAL A 458 -42.51 -100.63 -32.59
C VAL A 458 -42.05 -101.98 -32.05
N HIS A 459 -41.21 -102.00 -31.02
CA HIS A 459 -40.76 -103.24 -30.39
C HIS A 459 -41.93 -104.08 -29.83
N GLU A 460 -42.91 -103.44 -29.15
CA GLU A 460 -44.13 -104.11 -28.69
C GLU A 460 -44.91 -104.74 -29.86
N LEU A 461 -45.05 -104.03 -30.98
CA LEU A 461 -45.74 -104.53 -32.17
C LEU A 461 -44.96 -105.66 -32.85
N GLU A 462 -43.63 -105.59 -32.90
CA GLU A 462 -42.75 -106.66 -33.41
C GLU A 462 -42.85 -107.92 -32.54
N GLU A 463 -42.91 -107.78 -31.21
CA GLU A 463 -43.17 -108.91 -30.30
C GLU A 463 -44.56 -109.50 -30.50
N MET A 464 -45.59 -108.67 -30.67
CA MET A 464 -46.95 -109.13 -30.99
C MET A 464 -46.99 -109.87 -32.34
N LEU A 465 -46.25 -109.41 -33.36
CA LEU A 465 -46.13 -110.07 -34.66
C LEU A 465 -45.46 -111.45 -34.54
N ASN A 466 -44.41 -111.55 -33.72
CA ASN A 466 -43.70 -112.80 -33.47
C ASN A 466 -44.49 -113.81 -32.62
N GLN A 467 -45.47 -113.36 -31.83
CA GLN A 467 -46.34 -114.20 -31.00
C GLN A 467 -47.68 -114.56 -31.66
N GLY A 468 -48.13 -113.79 -32.66
CA GLY A 468 -49.44 -113.92 -33.32
C GLY A 468 -49.45 -114.81 -34.57
N GLY A 469 -49.25 -116.12 -34.41
CA GLY A 469 -49.64 -117.09 -35.43
C GLY A 469 -51.16 -117.33 -35.41
N ASN A 470 -51.87 -116.92 -36.46
CA ASN A 470 -53.32 -117.08 -36.74
C ASN A 470 -54.31 -116.14 -36.00
N GLY A 471 -54.63 -115.00 -36.63
CA GLY A 471 -55.85 -114.21 -36.35
C GLY A 471 -55.92 -112.90 -37.15
N ASP A 472 -56.83 -112.83 -38.13
CA ASP A 472 -57.25 -111.68 -38.95
C ASP A 472 -56.17 -110.73 -39.52
N TYR A 473 -55.56 -111.19 -40.62
CA TYR A 473 -54.67 -110.41 -41.49
C TYR A 473 -55.25 -109.07 -41.98
N SER A 474 -56.57 -108.87 -41.99
CA SER A 474 -57.19 -107.63 -42.52
C SER A 474 -57.08 -106.44 -41.56
N GLU A 475 -57.22 -106.65 -40.26
CA GLU A 475 -57.07 -105.57 -39.27
C GLU A 475 -55.60 -105.20 -39.07
N MET A 476 -54.72 -106.21 -39.15
CA MET A 476 -53.26 -106.04 -39.09
C MET A 476 -52.74 -105.23 -40.29
N LYS A 477 -53.24 -105.52 -41.50
CA LYS A 477 -52.87 -104.78 -42.71
C LYS A 477 -53.33 -103.32 -42.65
N ALA A 478 -54.53 -103.07 -42.13
CA ALA A 478 -55.04 -101.71 -41.96
C ALA A 478 -54.20 -100.88 -40.97
N LYS A 479 -53.77 -101.47 -39.84
CA LYS A 479 -52.88 -100.80 -38.88
C LYS A 479 -51.47 -100.57 -39.44
N MET A 480 -50.98 -101.48 -40.29
CA MET A 480 -49.71 -101.32 -40.98
C MET A 480 -49.77 -100.18 -42.02
N GLU A 481 -50.83 -100.11 -42.82
CA GLU A 481 -51.07 -99.00 -43.75
C GLU A 481 -51.29 -97.66 -43.02
N GLU A 482 -51.98 -97.64 -41.88
CA GLU A 482 -52.15 -96.44 -41.04
C GLU A 482 -50.82 -95.96 -40.46
N LEU A 483 -49.97 -96.88 -39.97
CA LEU A 483 -48.62 -96.53 -39.51
C LEU A 483 -47.75 -96.05 -40.67
N GLN A 484 -47.83 -96.68 -41.84
CA GLN A 484 -47.11 -96.24 -43.03
C GLN A 484 -47.51 -94.80 -43.40
N GLN A 485 -48.82 -94.53 -43.49
CA GLN A 485 -49.34 -93.20 -43.77
C GLN A 485 -48.88 -92.18 -42.72
N LYS A 486 -48.91 -92.53 -41.43
CA LYS A 486 -48.45 -91.64 -40.36
C LYS A 486 -46.93 -91.38 -40.42
N THR A 487 -46.17 -92.33 -40.95
CA THR A 487 -44.73 -92.19 -41.17
C THR A 487 -44.46 -91.30 -42.39
N GLU A 488 -45.24 -91.45 -43.47
CA GLU A 488 -45.23 -90.58 -44.64
C GLU A 488 -45.61 -89.14 -44.28
N ASP A 489 -46.67 -88.95 -43.49
CA ASP A 489 -47.13 -87.63 -43.04
C ASP A 489 -46.06 -86.94 -42.18
N LYS A 490 -45.42 -87.70 -41.28
CA LYS A 490 -44.31 -87.18 -40.46
C LYS A 490 -43.06 -86.88 -41.26
N LYS A 491 -42.80 -87.63 -42.33
CA LYS A 491 -41.72 -87.35 -43.27
C LYS A 491 -41.98 -86.04 -44.02
N TYR A 492 -43.20 -85.83 -44.52
CA TYR A 492 -43.60 -84.58 -45.16
C TYR A 492 -43.48 -83.37 -44.22
N GLU A 493 -43.87 -83.52 -42.95
CA GLU A 493 -43.71 -82.47 -41.93
C GLU A 493 -42.23 -82.14 -41.67
N CYS A 494 -41.35 -83.15 -41.74
CA CYS A 494 -39.90 -82.97 -41.59
C CYS A 494 -39.28 -82.25 -42.79
N ASP A 495 -39.71 -82.59 -44.01
CA ASP A 495 -39.27 -81.92 -45.24
C ASP A 495 -39.69 -80.45 -45.26
N LYS A 496 -40.92 -80.14 -44.83
CA LYS A 496 -41.40 -78.75 -44.69
C LYS A 496 -40.58 -77.93 -43.69
N LEU A 497 -40.23 -78.51 -42.54
CA LEU A 497 -39.39 -77.83 -41.55
C LEU A 497 -37.96 -77.59 -42.06
N ASN A 498 -37.44 -78.46 -42.93
CA ASN A 498 -36.16 -78.24 -43.58
C ASN A 498 -36.21 -77.09 -44.58
N GLU A 499 -37.29 -76.93 -45.34
CA GLU A 499 -37.50 -75.77 -46.21
C GLU A 499 -37.56 -74.47 -45.40
N GLU A 500 -38.33 -74.43 -44.30
CA GLU A 500 -38.40 -73.26 -43.41
C GLU A 500 -37.03 -72.91 -42.80
N LYS A 501 -36.22 -73.92 -42.48
CA LYS A 501 -34.85 -73.74 -42.00
C LYS A 501 -33.94 -73.12 -43.07
N ASP A 502 -34.05 -73.58 -44.32
CA ASP A 502 -33.25 -73.05 -45.42
C ASP A 502 -33.66 -71.60 -45.76
N GLU A 503 -34.95 -71.27 -45.67
CA GLU A 503 -35.45 -69.89 -45.82
C GLU A 503 -34.93 -68.95 -44.70
N MET A 504 -34.93 -69.42 -43.45
CA MET A 504 -34.35 -68.68 -42.33
C MET A 504 -32.85 -68.46 -42.52
N LYS A 505 -32.13 -69.45 -43.06
CA LYS A 505 -30.70 -69.36 -43.34
C LYS A 505 -30.39 -68.31 -44.41
N VAL A 506 -31.17 -68.26 -45.49
CA VAL A 506 -31.04 -67.22 -46.52
C VAL A 506 -31.32 -65.83 -45.94
N SER A 507 -32.32 -65.71 -45.06
CA SER A 507 -32.66 -64.45 -44.39
C SER A 507 -31.54 -63.97 -43.48
N LEU A 508 -30.93 -64.87 -42.71
CA LEU A 508 -29.77 -64.59 -41.87
C LEU A 508 -28.58 -64.08 -42.68
N GLU A 509 -28.27 -64.72 -43.82
CA GLU A 509 -27.16 -64.30 -44.67
C GLU A 509 -27.40 -62.90 -45.26
N LYS A 510 -28.66 -62.57 -45.58
CA LYS A 510 -29.04 -61.23 -46.06
C LYS A 510 -28.88 -60.17 -44.97
N TYR A 511 -29.26 -60.46 -43.72
CA TYR A 511 -29.05 -59.55 -42.60
C TYR A 511 -27.57 -59.33 -42.28
N LYS A 512 -26.74 -60.37 -42.46
CA LYS A 512 -25.30 -60.29 -42.28
C LYS A 512 -24.65 -59.33 -43.29
N VAL A 513 -25.02 -59.41 -44.56
CA VAL A 513 -24.57 -58.46 -45.59
C VAL A 513 -25.00 -57.03 -45.27
N TRP A 514 -26.22 -56.85 -44.76
CA TRP A 514 -26.73 -55.53 -44.36
C TRP A 514 -25.96 -54.90 -43.19
N LEU A 515 -25.48 -55.72 -42.26
CA LEU A 515 -24.62 -55.28 -41.15
C LEU A 515 -23.21 -54.91 -41.64
N GLU A 516 -22.63 -55.69 -42.55
CA GLU A 516 -21.30 -55.38 -43.13
C GLU A 516 -21.31 -54.10 -43.98
N ASP A 517 -22.42 -53.77 -44.64
CA ASP A 517 -22.59 -52.51 -45.37
C ASP A 517 -22.85 -51.29 -44.45
N ALA A 518 -23.34 -51.51 -43.22
CA ALA A 518 -23.57 -50.43 -42.24
C ALA A 518 -22.31 -50.08 -41.42
N GLU A 519 -21.28 -50.94 -41.44
CA GLU A 519 -19.97 -50.69 -40.80
C GLU A 519 -18.96 -49.94 -41.70
N LYS A 520 -19.30 -49.70 -42.98
CA LYS A 520 -18.55 -48.81 -43.90
C LYS A 520 -19.15 -47.42 -43.95
#